data_AF-F1L8X1-F1
#
_entry.id   AF-F1L8X1-F1
#
_cell.length_a   1.000
_cell.length_b   1.000
_cell.length_c   1.000
_cell.angle_alpha   90.00
_cell.angle_beta   90.00
_cell.angle_gamma   90.00
#
_symmetry.space_group_name_H-M   'P 1'
#
loop_
_entity.id
_entity.type
_entity.pdbx_description
1 polymer ?
#
loop_
_entity_poly.entity_id
_entity_poly.type
_entity_poly.pdbx_seq_one_letter_code
_entity_poly.pdbx_strand_id
1 'polypeptide(L)'
;MGGNAECHWAVTDANIVAEYCLRRAKKLGWQGTENNKMMDYLRNVPDYKFGDTMIGNKVIFDDLILPLTPVIDGDLLPAPIRQLREDAHPKPTIIGVTENEGLLFTAIGRMACDKNEVERSIRRLSMRLEGSGIDIYSIVKVVYGYDEQKTYSRRDIKKIFVMMIDDVVSNYACATCTSLLVKKHVPVYMFSFEHFNPCSYGVINCLMPFSAPTHATELNYLFDANVFVMPYFKTSDDRRVSNVMTRLWTSFVKYGDPNKSTDPTDEALNFVWEAVSEDEEERHLRISKRTGMRTQFKQGRLKMLRGIIGDK
;
A
#
# COMPACT_ATOMS: atom_id res chain seq x y z
N MET A 1 -0.30 7.02 -4.38
CA MET A 1 0.43 5.91 -5.05
C MET A 1 0.91 5.00 -3.93
N GLY A 2 0.56 3.71 -3.95
CA GLY A 2 0.96 2.75 -2.92
C GLY A 2 0.21 2.83 -1.58
N GLY A 3 -0.82 3.68 -1.45
CA GLY A 3 -1.64 3.81 -0.24
C GLY A 3 -2.70 4.91 -0.36
N ASN A 4 -3.72 4.86 0.50
CA ASN A 4 -4.76 5.87 0.68
C ASN A 4 -5.40 5.72 2.07
N ALA A 5 -6.36 6.57 2.45
CA ALA A 5 -6.94 6.53 3.80
C ALA A 5 -7.90 5.34 4.08
N GLU A 6 -8.23 4.52 3.08
CA GLU A 6 -8.89 3.22 3.28
C GLU A 6 -7.90 2.12 3.75
N CYS A 7 -6.59 2.39 3.73
CA CYS A 7 -5.60 1.47 4.29
C CYS A 7 -5.80 1.35 5.80
N HIS A 8 -5.83 0.11 6.31
CA HIS A 8 -6.04 -0.16 7.75
C HIS A 8 -4.96 0.44 8.66
N TRP A 9 -3.79 0.76 8.11
CA TRP A 9 -2.68 1.41 8.82
C TRP A 9 -2.68 2.95 8.70
N ALA A 10 -3.62 3.55 7.95
CA ALA A 10 -3.56 4.99 7.64
C ALA A 10 -4.15 5.88 8.73
N VAL A 11 -5.16 5.43 9.47
CA VAL A 11 -5.88 6.21 10.48
C VAL A 11 -6.27 5.29 11.63
N THR A 12 -6.24 5.79 12.86
CA THR A 12 -6.68 5.04 14.04
C THR A 12 -7.42 5.92 15.05
N ASP A 13 -7.94 5.31 16.10
CA ASP A 13 -8.61 6.02 17.20
C ASP A 13 -7.59 6.81 18.04
N ALA A 14 -7.98 8.02 18.45
CA ALA A 14 -7.13 8.90 19.24
C ALA A 14 -6.67 8.27 20.57
N ASN A 15 -7.49 7.41 21.18
CA ASN A 15 -7.15 6.73 22.43
C ASN A 15 -6.01 5.72 22.24
N ILE A 16 -5.96 5.03 21.09
CA ILE A 16 -4.90 4.06 20.77
C ILE A 16 -3.55 4.79 20.67
N VAL A 17 -3.52 5.93 19.97
CA VAL A 17 -2.31 6.77 19.86
C VAL A 17 -1.95 7.36 21.22
N ALA A 18 -2.92 7.86 21.99
CA ALA A 18 -2.68 8.41 23.31
C ALA A 18 -2.07 7.37 24.26
N GLU A 19 -2.56 6.13 24.25
CA GLU A 19 -2.01 5.04 25.06
C GLU A 19 -0.58 4.68 24.62
N TYR A 20 -0.33 4.63 23.30
CA TYR A 20 1.02 4.42 22.77
C TYR A 20 1.99 5.52 23.23
N CYS A 21 1.58 6.79 23.12
CA CYS A 21 2.33 7.95 23.57
C CYS A 21 2.58 7.93 25.09
N LEU A 22 1.59 7.53 25.90
CA LEU A 22 1.75 7.39 27.35
C LEU A 22 2.80 6.32 27.69
N ARG A 23 2.80 5.16 27.01
CA ARG A 23 3.84 4.15 27.19
C ARG A 23 5.23 4.68 26.83
N ARG A 24 5.34 5.49 25.77
CA ARG A 24 6.60 6.14 25.39
C ARG A 24 7.04 7.16 26.44
N ALA A 25 6.14 7.99 26.94
CA ALA A 25 6.43 8.95 28.01
C ALA A 25 6.96 8.26 29.27
N LYS A 26 6.32 7.15 29.70
CA LYS A 26 6.80 6.34 30.83
C LYS A 26 8.22 5.81 30.60
N LYS A 27 8.52 5.31 29.40
CA LYS A 27 9.88 4.88 29.03
C LYS A 27 10.92 6.01 29.04
N LEU A 28 10.47 7.25 28.84
CA LEU A 28 11.32 8.45 28.89
C LEU A 28 11.53 8.98 30.31
N GLY A 29 10.84 8.43 31.31
CA GLY A 29 10.99 8.79 32.73
C GLY A 29 9.78 9.48 33.35
N TRP A 30 8.68 9.65 32.62
CA TRP A 30 7.44 10.20 33.18
C TRP A 30 6.79 9.24 34.20
N GLN A 31 6.48 9.74 35.41
CA GLN A 31 5.89 8.93 36.50
C GLN A 31 4.50 9.43 36.97
N GLY A 32 4.01 10.55 36.43
CA GLY A 32 2.72 11.10 36.84
C GLY A 32 1.51 10.49 36.12
N THR A 33 0.32 10.96 36.48
CA THR A 33 -0.97 10.49 35.94
C THR A 33 -1.73 11.56 35.16
N GLU A 34 -1.40 12.84 35.34
CA GLU A 34 -2.10 13.96 34.70
C GLU A 34 -1.51 14.28 33.32
N ASN A 35 -2.37 14.33 32.29
CA ASN A 35 -1.95 14.56 30.91
C ASN A 35 -1.24 15.92 30.72
N ASN A 36 -1.77 17.00 31.30
CA ASN A 36 -1.15 18.33 31.17
C ASN A 36 0.28 18.36 31.74
N LYS A 37 0.49 17.75 32.91
CA LYS A 37 1.81 17.65 33.53
C LYS A 37 2.76 16.74 32.72
N MET A 38 2.23 15.68 32.10
CA MET A 38 3.00 14.85 31.17
C MET A 38 3.48 15.68 29.98
N MET A 39 2.60 16.50 29.38
CA MET A 39 2.97 17.36 28.27
C MET A 39 4.04 18.39 28.66
N ASP A 40 3.94 18.99 29.83
CA ASP A 40 4.96 19.92 30.35
C ASP A 40 6.31 19.21 30.57
N TYR A 41 6.29 17.99 31.10
CA TYR A 41 7.49 17.16 31.22
C TYR A 41 8.11 16.87 29.83
N LEU A 42 7.31 16.41 28.87
CA LEU A 42 7.78 16.01 27.55
C LEU A 42 8.35 17.17 26.74
N ARG A 43 7.83 18.40 26.90
CA ARG A 43 8.39 19.62 26.27
C ARG A 43 9.82 19.92 26.72
N ASN A 44 10.25 19.39 27.86
CA ASN A 44 11.61 19.53 28.37
C ASN A 44 12.53 18.34 28.00
N VAL A 45 11.99 17.31 27.35
CA VAL A 45 12.78 16.16 26.87
C VAL A 45 13.40 16.52 25.52
N PRO A 46 14.71 16.25 25.30
CA PRO A 46 15.33 16.47 24.00
C PRO A 46 14.64 15.69 22.87
N ASP A 47 14.43 16.36 21.74
CA ASP A 47 13.70 15.86 20.56
C ASP A 47 14.23 14.51 20.01
N TYR A 48 15.55 14.33 19.97
CA TYR A 48 16.18 13.10 19.48
C TYR A 48 15.80 11.86 20.29
N LYS A 49 15.32 12.02 21.54
CA LYS A 49 14.82 10.90 22.36
C LYS A 49 13.45 10.40 21.93
N PHE A 50 12.70 11.18 21.15
CA PHE A 50 11.41 10.77 20.61
C PHE A 50 11.54 9.94 19.34
N GLY A 51 12.66 10.05 18.64
CA GLY A 51 12.96 9.24 17.46
C GLY A 51 12.75 7.76 17.73
N ASP A 52 12.10 7.09 16.78
CA ASP A 52 11.92 5.65 16.74
C ASP A 52 12.19 5.16 15.32
N THR A 53 12.47 3.86 15.17
CA THR A 53 12.73 3.26 13.87
C THR A 53 11.65 2.24 13.53
N MET A 54 11.35 2.09 12.23
CA MET A 54 10.49 1.00 11.80
C MET A 54 11.16 -0.35 12.03
N ILE A 55 12.46 -0.44 11.76
CA ILE A 55 13.23 -1.69 11.80
C ILE A 55 13.23 -2.28 13.22
N GLY A 56 12.68 -3.49 13.37
CA GLY A 56 12.58 -4.18 14.65
C GLY A 56 11.34 -3.83 15.48
N ASN A 57 10.48 -2.93 15.00
CA ASN A 57 9.23 -2.62 15.66
C ASN A 57 8.20 -3.74 15.39
N LYS A 58 7.93 -4.55 16.42
CA LYS A 58 7.00 -5.67 16.31
C LYS A 58 5.59 -5.22 15.94
N VAL A 59 5.09 -4.09 16.46
CA VAL A 59 3.75 -3.60 16.13
C VAL A 59 3.61 -3.36 14.62
N ILE A 60 4.65 -2.85 13.98
CA ILE A 60 4.63 -2.58 12.54
C ILE A 60 4.62 -3.87 11.71
N PHE A 61 5.41 -4.88 12.06
CA PHE A 61 5.57 -6.06 11.20
C PHE A 61 4.75 -7.29 11.62
N ASP A 62 4.39 -7.42 12.89
CA ASP A 62 3.52 -8.49 13.37
C ASP A 62 2.06 -8.21 13.07
N ASP A 63 1.68 -6.93 13.17
CA ASP A 63 0.29 -6.50 13.12
C ASP A 63 -0.04 -5.69 11.85
N LEU A 64 0.99 -5.28 11.09
CA LEU A 64 0.91 -4.47 9.86
C LEU A 64 0.32 -3.07 10.07
N ILE A 65 0.38 -2.54 11.29
CA ILE A 65 -0.16 -1.23 11.66
C ILE A 65 0.94 -0.21 11.99
N LEU A 66 0.67 1.06 11.72
CA LEU A 66 1.53 2.15 12.19
C LEU A 66 1.08 2.59 13.60
N PRO A 67 2.00 2.71 14.58
CA PRO A 67 1.64 3.06 15.95
C PRO A 67 1.28 4.55 16.13
N LEU A 68 1.78 5.40 15.25
CA LEU A 68 1.51 6.83 15.20
C LEU A 68 0.97 7.15 13.81
N THR A 69 -0.28 7.55 13.74
CA THR A 69 -1.01 7.86 12.50
C THR A 69 -1.88 9.10 12.71
N PRO A 70 -2.41 9.70 11.64
CA PRO A 70 -3.57 10.57 11.75
C PRO A 70 -4.68 9.92 12.58
N VAL A 71 -5.37 10.72 13.40
CA VAL A 71 -6.47 10.28 14.26
C VAL A 71 -7.74 11.03 13.92
N ILE A 72 -8.90 10.39 14.11
CA ILE A 72 -10.19 11.06 14.04
C ILE A 72 -10.31 11.94 15.29
N ASP A 73 -9.98 13.21 15.17
CA ASP A 73 -9.83 14.17 16.26
C ASP A 73 -11.06 15.06 16.48
N GLY A 74 -12.04 15.02 15.57
CA GLY A 74 -13.20 15.91 15.61
C GLY A 74 -12.92 17.31 15.05
N ASP A 75 -11.71 17.58 14.54
CA ASP A 75 -11.28 18.87 14.00
C ASP A 75 -10.70 18.70 12.59
N LEU A 76 -9.44 18.27 12.45
CA LEU A 76 -8.82 18.03 11.15
C LEU A 76 -9.47 16.84 10.42
N LEU A 77 -9.77 15.77 11.15
CA LEU A 77 -10.54 14.61 10.71
C LEU A 77 -11.82 14.53 11.56
N PRO A 78 -12.88 15.24 11.17
CA PRO A 78 -14.06 15.43 12.03
C PRO A 78 -15.02 14.23 12.04
N ALA A 79 -14.83 13.25 11.15
CA ALA A 79 -15.71 12.10 10.99
C ALA A 79 -14.93 10.87 10.49
N PRO A 80 -15.51 9.66 10.52
CA PRO A 80 -14.90 8.47 9.92
C PRO A 80 -14.52 8.67 8.46
N ILE A 81 -13.41 8.09 8.03
CA ILE A 81 -12.84 8.29 6.68
C ILE A 81 -13.84 8.02 5.56
N ARG A 82 -14.67 6.98 5.69
CA ARG A 82 -15.70 6.66 4.71
C ARG A 82 -16.72 7.78 4.53
N GLN A 83 -17.17 8.39 5.63
CA GLN A 83 -18.07 9.53 5.58
C GLN A 83 -17.38 10.75 4.94
N LEU A 84 -16.14 11.05 5.35
CA LEU A 84 -15.36 12.14 4.75
C LEU A 84 -15.16 11.95 3.25
N ARG A 85 -15.00 10.71 2.77
CA ARG A 85 -14.93 10.38 1.34
C ARG A 85 -16.25 10.66 0.62
N GLU A 86 -17.37 10.32 1.26
CA GLU A 86 -18.70 10.55 0.71
C GLU A 86 -19.03 12.04 0.64
N ASP A 87 -18.63 12.82 1.64
CA ASP A 87 -18.88 14.27 1.71
C ASP A 87 -17.91 15.08 0.84
N ALA A 88 -16.73 14.53 0.55
CA ALA A 88 -15.72 15.22 -0.25
C ALA A 88 -16.19 15.48 -1.69
N HIS A 89 -15.90 16.69 -2.18
CA HIS A 89 -16.05 17.00 -3.60
C HIS A 89 -15.18 16.05 -4.44
N PRO A 90 -15.78 15.30 -5.37
CA PRO A 90 -15.04 14.30 -6.13
C PRO A 90 -14.13 14.99 -7.15
N LYS A 91 -12.96 14.39 -7.37
CA LYS A 91 -11.95 14.90 -8.30
C LYS A 91 -11.49 13.77 -9.22
N PRO A 92 -11.16 14.05 -10.49
CA PRO A 92 -10.42 13.10 -11.30
C PRO A 92 -9.21 12.60 -10.52
N THR A 93 -8.94 11.30 -10.56
CA THR A 93 -7.94 10.68 -9.69
C THR A 93 -7.07 9.69 -10.46
N ILE A 94 -5.76 9.77 -10.30
CA ILE A 94 -4.84 8.65 -10.57
C ILE A 94 -4.63 7.88 -9.27
N ILE A 95 -4.85 6.58 -9.30
CA ILE A 95 -4.67 5.68 -8.15
C ILE A 95 -3.99 4.40 -8.60
N GLY A 96 -3.21 3.77 -7.73
CA GLY A 96 -2.56 2.52 -8.08
C GLY A 96 -1.46 2.13 -7.10
N VAL A 97 -0.93 0.96 -7.38
CA VAL A 97 0.02 0.21 -6.54
C VAL A 97 1.10 -0.41 -7.42
N THR A 98 2.18 -0.86 -6.81
CA THR A 98 3.22 -1.67 -7.43
C THR A 98 2.81 -3.15 -7.52
N GLU A 99 3.58 -3.95 -8.27
CA GLU A 99 3.29 -5.37 -8.45
C GLU A 99 3.18 -6.12 -7.11
N ASN A 100 4.13 -5.89 -6.19
CA ASN A 100 4.24 -6.55 -4.89
C ASN A 100 4.53 -5.53 -3.77
N GLU A 101 3.51 -4.77 -3.35
CA GLU A 101 3.60 -3.74 -2.29
C GLU A 101 4.24 -4.27 -0.99
N GLY A 102 3.81 -5.44 -0.55
CA GLY A 102 4.25 -6.14 0.65
C GLY A 102 5.72 -6.58 0.62
N LEU A 103 6.32 -6.72 -0.56
CA LEU A 103 7.65 -7.33 -0.70
C LEU A 103 8.74 -6.56 0.07
N LEU A 104 8.73 -5.22 0.05
CA LEU A 104 9.63 -4.37 0.82
C LEU A 104 9.47 -4.63 2.32
N PHE A 105 8.22 -4.68 2.79
CA PHE A 105 7.88 -4.88 4.19
C PHE A 105 8.34 -6.26 4.70
N THR A 106 8.26 -7.30 3.86
CA THR A 106 8.82 -8.62 4.20
C THR A 106 10.33 -8.57 4.42
N ALA A 107 11.06 -7.78 3.62
CA ALA A 107 12.51 -7.64 3.73
C ALA A 107 12.94 -6.82 4.96
N ILE A 108 12.34 -5.64 5.17
CA ILE A 108 12.69 -4.78 6.32
C ILE A 108 12.21 -5.35 7.66
N GLY A 109 11.10 -6.10 7.65
CA GLY A 109 10.58 -6.84 8.80
C GLY A 109 11.30 -8.16 9.07
N ARG A 110 12.21 -8.59 8.16
CA ARG A 110 12.90 -9.89 8.21
C ARG A 110 11.95 -11.08 8.37
N MET A 111 10.84 -11.02 7.64
CA MET A 111 9.79 -12.04 7.64
C MET A 111 10.31 -13.30 6.93
N ALA A 112 10.09 -14.47 7.52
CA ALA A 112 10.60 -15.74 7.00
C ALA A 112 9.97 -16.13 5.64
N CYS A 113 8.75 -15.65 5.39
CA CYS A 113 7.92 -15.93 4.24
C CYS A 113 7.72 -17.44 4.03
N ASP A 114 7.50 -18.16 5.13
CA ASP A 114 7.34 -19.62 5.17
C ASP A 114 5.93 -20.04 5.58
N LYS A 115 5.68 -21.36 5.60
CA LYS A 115 4.36 -21.91 5.94
C LYS A 115 3.95 -21.54 7.38
N ASN A 116 4.90 -21.48 8.32
CA ASN A 116 4.60 -21.14 9.71
C ASN A 116 4.14 -19.69 9.83
N GLU A 117 4.69 -18.79 9.01
CA GLU A 117 4.31 -17.39 8.99
C GLU A 117 2.95 -17.14 8.32
N VAL A 118 2.66 -17.87 7.23
CA VAL A 118 1.30 -17.91 6.64
C VAL A 118 0.29 -18.35 7.71
N GLU A 119 0.52 -19.50 8.34
CA GLU A 119 -0.34 -20.06 9.39
C GLU A 119 -0.50 -19.12 10.60
N ARG A 120 0.59 -18.48 11.02
CA ARG A 120 0.55 -17.49 12.11
C ARG A 120 -0.31 -16.29 11.74
N SER A 121 -0.20 -15.82 10.49
CA SER A 121 -0.96 -14.67 9.98
C SER A 121 -2.46 -15.00 9.89
N ILE A 122 -2.81 -16.20 9.38
CA ILE A 122 -4.18 -16.70 9.37
C ILE A 122 -4.75 -16.72 10.78
N ARG A 123 -4.06 -17.36 11.74
CA ARG A 123 -4.53 -17.43 13.14
C ARG A 123 -4.72 -16.04 13.78
N ARG A 124 -3.79 -15.11 13.56
CA ARG A 124 -3.89 -13.74 14.08
C ARG A 124 -5.11 -13.01 13.50
N LEU A 125 -5.33 -13.12 12.19
CA LEU A 125 -6.50 -12.53 11.54
C LEU A 125 -7.80 -13.17 12.02
N SER A 126 -7.84 -14.50 12.19
CA SER A 126 -9.02 -15.20 12.73
C SER A 126 -9.37 -14.73 14.14
N MET A 127 -8.37 -14.52 15.01
CA MET A 127 -8.61 -13.98 16.36
C MET A 127 -9.13 -12.53 16.32
N ARG A 128 -8.59 -11.68 15.44
CA ARG A 128 -9.06 -10.29 15.29
C ARG A 128 -10.48 -10.19 14.76
N LEU A 129 -10.87 -11.16 13.95
CA LEU A 129 -12.16 -11.20 13.27
C LEU A 129 -13.11 -12.20 13.95
N GLU A 130 -12.81 -12.60 15.18
CA GLU A 130 -13.69 -13.46 15.96
C GLU A 130 -15.08 -12.83 16.11
N GLY A 131 -16.14 -13.61 15.86
CA GLY A 131 -17.52 -13.14 15.88
C GLY A 131 -17.99 -12.41 14.60
N SER A 132 -17.11 -12.12 13.63
CA SER A 132 -17.50 -11.49 12.36
C SER A 132 -18.24 -12.43 11.38
N GLY A 133 -18.16 -13.75 11.61
CA GLY A 133 -18.62 -14.79 10.69
C GLY A 133 -17.68 -15.04 9.51
N ILE A 134 -16.52 -14.39 9.47
CA ILE A 134 -15.52 -14.55 8.40
C ILE A 134 -14.61 -15.73 8.71
N ASP A 135 -14.53 -16.68 7.77
CA ASP A 135 -13.57 -17.79 7.81
C ASP A 135 -12.31 -17.44 7.00
N ILE A 136 -11.23 -17.09 7.70
CA ILE A 136 -9.95 -16.71 7.10
C ILE A 136 -9.26 -17.89 6.41
N TYR A 137 -9.41 -19.13 6.91
CA TYR A 137 -8.84 -20.29 6.24
C TYR A 137 -9.51 -20.52 4.89
N SER A 138 -10.84 -20.42 4.85
CA SER A 138 -11.60 -20.51 3.59
C SER A 138 -11.24 -19.38 2.61
N ILE A 139 -11.13 -18.13 3.08
CA ILE A 139 -10.67 -17.01 2.24
C ILE A 139 -9.30 -17.31 1.65
N VAL A 140 -8.35 -17.70 2.50
CA VAL A 140 -6.96 -17.85 2.07
C VAL A 140 -6.81 -19.02 1.08
N LYS A 141 -7.63 -20.07 1.24
CA LYS A 141 -7.73 -21.18 0.29
C LYS A 141 -8.30 -20.76 -1.06
N VAL A 142 -9.39 -20.00 -1.08
CA VAL A 142 -10.06 -19.58 -2.33
C VAL A 142 -9.27 -18.50 -3.06
N VAL A 143 -8.76 -17.50 -2.33
CA VAL A 143 -8.14 -16.29 -2.90
C VAL A 143 -6.67 -16.49 -3.25
N TYR A 144 -5.91 -17.23 -2.42
CA TYR A 144 -4.47 -17.43 -2.62
C TYR A 144 -4.09 -18.87 -2.97
N GLY A 145 -5.05 -19.79 -3.03
CA GLY A 145 -4.79 -21.22 -3.33
C GLY A 145 -4.03 -21.95 -2.22
N TYR A 146 -4.02 -21.40 -1.00
CA TYR A 146 -3.31 -21.98 0.13
C TYR A 146 -4.19 -22.96 0.91
N ASP A 147 -3.73 -24.19 1.03
CA ASP A 147 -4.39 -25.28 1.74
C ASP A 147 -3.38 -25.86 2.73
N GLU A 148 -3.72 -25.80 4.02
CA GLU A 148 -2.85 -26.25 5.12
C GLU A 148 -2.43 -27.72 4.99
N GLN A 149 -3.21 -28.54 4.28
CA GLN A 149 -2.92 -29.96 4.07
C GLN A 149 -1.93 -30.21 2.93
N LYS A 150 -1.64 -29.19 2.10
CA LYS A 150 -0.72 -29.30 0.97
C LYS A 150 0.72 -28.96 1.36
N THR A 151 1.63 -29.51 0.56
CA THR A 151 3.04 -29.13 0.54
C THR A 151 3.29 -28.14 -0.59
N TYR A 152 4.10 -27.13 -0.30
CA TYR A 152 4.43 -26.05 -1.22
C TYR A 152 5.94 -26.00 -1.44
N SER A 153 6.37 -25.64 -2.65
CA SER A 153 7.77 -25.28 -2.85
C SER A 153 8.11 -24.02 -2.05
N ARG A 154 9.40 -23.83 -1.71
CA ARG A 154 9.86 -22.59 -1.06
C ARG A 154 9.49 -21.34 -1.85
N ARG A 155 9.45 -21.44 -3.18
CA ARG A 155 9.09 -20.32 -4.06
C ARG A 155 7.60 -19.99 -3.95
N ASP A 156 6.74 -21.00 -3.95
CA ASP A 156 5.30 -20.80 -3.97
C ASP A 156 4.80 -20.28 -2.63
N ILE A 157 5.30 -20.82 -1.52
CA ILE A 157 4.89 -20.33 -0.19
C ILE A 157 5.30 -18.87 0.05
N LYS A 158 6.49 -18.47 -0.43
CA LYS A 158 6.95 -17.08 -0.42
C LYS A 158 6.02 -16.16 -1.20
N LYS A 159 5.61 -16.59 -2.40
CA LYS A 159 4.67 -15.82 -3.23
C LYS A 159 3.29 -15.70 -2.59
N ILE A 160 2.75 -16.79 -2.04
CA ILE A 160 1.48 -16.79 -1.32
C ILE A 160 1.54 -15.78 -0.17
N PHE A 161 2.60 -15.86 0.64
CA PHE A 161 2.78 -14.95 1.75
C PHE A 161 2.85 -13.48 1.31
N VAL A 162 3.69 -13.16 0.31
CA VAL A 162 3.79 -11.78 -0.21
C VAL A 162 2.45 -11.30 -0.77
N MET A 163 1.71 -12.12 -1.52
CA MET A 163 0.38 -11.75 -2.03
C MET A 163 -0.60 -11.41 -0.90
N MET A 164 -0.58 -12.15 0.21
CA MET A 164 -1.41 -11.84 1.38
C MET A 164 -1.04 -10.48 1.98
N ILE A 165 0.26 -10.18 2.11
CA ILE A 165 0.72 -8.89 2.63
C ILE A 165 0.38 -7.76 1.65
N ASP A 166 0.59 -7.94 0.35
CA ASP A 166 0.25 -6.94 -0.68
C ASP A 166 -1.22 -6.53 -0.58
N ASP A 167 -2.11 -7.52 -0.45
CA ASP A 167 -3.55 -7.32 -0.45
C ASP A 167 -4.03 -6.64 0.84
N VAL A 168 -3.46 -7.02 1.99
CA VAL A 168 -3.76 -6.41 3.30
C VAL A 168 -3.21 -4.99 3.43
N VAL A 169 -1.98 -4.74 2.97
CA VAL A 169 -1.32 -3.45 3.13
C VAL A 169 -1.91 -2.40 2.18
N SER A 170 -2.08 -2.70 0.90
CA SER A 170 -2.44 -1.66 -0.07
C SER A 170 -3.45 -2.06 -1.14
N ASN A 171 -3.42 -3.29 -1.68
CA ASN A 171 -4.23 -3.58 -2.87
C ASN A 171 -5.74 -3.55 -2.58
N TYR A 172 -6.19 -4.07 -1.44
CA TYR A 172 -7.62 -4.05 -1.09
C TYR A 172 -8.12 -2.61 -0.89
N ALA A 173 -7.41 -1.81 -0.11
CA ALA A 173 -7.71 -0.39 0.07
C ALA A 173 -7.66 0.41 -1.25
N CYS A 174 -6.75 0.09 -2.16
CA CYS A 174 -6.71 0.68 -3.49
C CYS A 174 -7.98 0.35 -4.28
N ALA A 175 -8.39 -0.92 -4.34
CA ALA A 175 -9.59 -1.35 -5.05
C ALA A 175 -10.88 -0.75 -4.45
N THR A 176 -10.98 -0.71 -3.12
CA THR A 176 -12.12 -0.10 -2.41
C THR A 176 -12.21 1.39 -2.72
N CYS A 177 -11.10 2.14 -2.59
CA CYS A 177 -11.07 3.56 -2.91
C CYS A 177 -11.43 3.83 -4.38
N THR A 178 -10.91 3.03 -5.32
CA THR A 178 -11.31 3.09 -6.73
C THR A 178 -12.82 2.95 -6.90
N SER A 179 -13.43 1.90 -6.32
CA SER A 179 -14.88 1.67 -6.44
C SER A 179 -15.70 2.82 -5.87
N LEU A 180 -15.30 3.38 -4.71
CA LEU A 180 -15.98 4.53 -4.10
C LEU A 180 -15.90 5.77 -5.00
N LEU A 181 -14.75 6.03 -5.63
CA LEU A 181 -14.55 7.18 -6.50
C LEU A 181 -15.29 7.02 -7.85
N VAL A 182 -15.35 5.82 -8.42
CA VAL A 182 -16.10 5.54 -9.65
C VAL A 182 -17.60 5.84 -9.45
N LYS A 183 -18.17 5.45 -8.30
CA LYS A 183 -19.56 5.77 -7.92
C LYS A 183 -19.83 7.28 -7.82
N LYS A 184 -18.80 8.12 -7.68
CA LYS A 184 -18.92 9.60 -7.71
C LYS A 184 -18.90 10.19 -9.13
N HIS A 185 -18.91 9.35 -10.17
CA HIS A 185 -19.01 9.75 -11.58
C HIS A 185 -17.88 10.69 -12.03
N VAL A 186 -16.69 10.57 -11.43
CA VAL A 186 -15.47 11.26 -11.84
C VAL A 186 -14.48 10.28 -12.49
N PRO A 187 -13.64 10.73 -13.45
CA PRO A 187 -12.64 9.87 -14.06
C PRO A 187 -11.64 9.33 -13.03
N VAL A 188 -11.54 8.00 -12.91
CA VAL A 188 -10.53 7.33 -12.10
C VAL A 188 -9.60 6.53 -13.01
N TYR A 189 -8.31 6.83 -12.98
CA TYR A 189 -7.29 6.17 -13.79
C TYR A 189 -6.46 5.27 -12.89
N MET A 190 -6.74 3.97 -12.93
CA MET A 190 -6.05 2.98 -12.09
C MET A 190 -4.80 2.43 -12.78
N PHE A 191 -3.71 2.18 -12.02
CA PHE A 191 -2.50 1.52 -12.52
C PHE A 191 -1.98 0.38 -11.63
N SER A 192 -1.24 -0.54 -12.26
CA SER A 192 -0.35 -1.52 -11.62
C SER A 192 1.07 -1.28 -12.15
N PHE A 193 2.00 -0.90 -11.29
CA PHE A 193 3.39 -0.66 -11.67
C PHE A 193 4.23 -1.93 -11.57
N GLU A 194 4.69 -2.44 -12.71
CA GLU A 194 5.25 -3.79 -12.86
C GLU A 194 6.61 -3.79 -13.57
N HIS A 195 7.41 -2.73 -13.39
CA HIS A 195 8.76 -2.66 -13.91
C HIS A 195 9.77 -2.40 -12.81
N PHE A 196 10.91 -3.07 -12.88
CA PHE A 196 12.00 -2.83 -11.95
C PHE A 196 13.33 -3.14 -12.63
N ASN A 197 14.37 -2.48 -12.14
CA ASN A 197 15.73 -2.80 -12.44
C ASN A 197 16.34 -3.45 -11.18
N PRO A 198 16.73 -4.75 -11.22
CA PRO A 198 17.31 -5.43 -10.06
C PRO A 198 18.53 -4.72 -9.44
N CYS A 199 19.29 -3.96 -10.24
CA CYS A 199 20.43 -3.18 -9.77
C CYS A 199 20.03 -1.96 -8.92
N SER A 200 18.74 -1.60 -8.91
CA SER A 200 18.20 -0.45 -8.16
C SER A 200 17.83 -0.77 -6.71
N TYR A 201 18.16 -1.98 -6.23
CA TYR A 201 17.81 -2.45 -4.88
C TYR A 201 19.02 -2.72 -3.98
N GLY A 202 20.25 -2.68 -4.48
CA GLY A 202 21.45 -2.87 -3.65
C GLY A 202 21.34 -4.08 -2.71
N VAL A 203 21.61 -3.86 -1.42
CA VAL A 203 21.58 -4.91 -0.38
C VAL A 203 20.16 -5.37 -0.05
N ILE A 204 19.13 -4.54 -0.21
CA ILE A 204 17.75 -4.96 0.10
C ILE A 204 17.30 -6.09 -0.83
N ASN A 205 17.87 -6.20 -2.04
CA ASN A 205 17.59 -7.30 -2.96
C ASN A 205 17.90 -8.69 -2.38
N CYS A 206 18.94 -8.80 -1.54
CA CYS A 206 19.31 -10.06 -0.89
C CYS A 206 18.38 -10.45 0.26
N LEU A 207 17.65 -9.47 0.82
CA LEU A 207 16.72 -9.68 1.93
C LEU A 207 15.30 -10.01 1.44
N MET A 208 14.96 -9.61 0.22
CA MET A 208 13.66 -9.93 -0.37
C MET A 208 13.55 -11.43 -0.70
N PRO A 209 12.37 -12.05 -0.49
CA PRO A 209 12.16 -13.46 -0.81
C PRO A 209 12.34 -13.80 -2.30
N PHE A 210 12.14 -12.81 -3.18
CA PHE A 210 12.40 -12.81 -4.62
C PHE A 210 12.52 -11.36 -5.12
N SER A 211 13.09 -11.13 -6.31
CA SER A 211 13.22 -9.79 -6.89
C SER A 211 12.01 -9.45 -7.76
N ALA A 212 11.32 -8.36 -7.45
CA ALA A 212 10.20 -7.81 -8.21
C ALA A 212 10.01 -6.31 -7.89
N PRO A 213 9.14 -5.57 -8.62
CA PRO A 213 8.70 -4.23 -8.22
C PRO A 213 7.97 -4.30 -6.88
N THR A 214 8.33 -3.41 -5.96
CA THR A 214 7.74 -3.31 -4.62
C THR A 214 7.40 -1.89 -4.22
N HIS A 215 6.85 -1.68 -3.01
CA HIS A 215 6.47 -0.37 -2.49
C HIS A 215 7.51 0.71 -2.79
N ALA A 216 7.05 1.85 -3.30
CA ALA A 216 7.83 3.01 -3.71
C ALA A 216 8.80 2.80 -4.91
N THR A 217 8.81 1.63 -5.55
CA THR A 217 9.69 1.39 -6.72
C THR A 217 9.37 2.32 -7.89
N GLU A 218 8.10 2.66 -8.09
CA GLU A 218 7.62 3.55 -9.13
C GLU A 218 8.14 4.99 -8.98
N LEU A 219 8.46 5.41 -7.75
CA LEU A 219 9.01 6.74 -7.48
C LEU A 219 10.39 6.94 -8.14
N ASN A 220 11.16 5.85 -8.30
CA ASN A 220 12.45 5.88 -9.00
C ASN A 220 12.34 6.31 -10.48
N TYR A 221 11.16 6.08 -11.07
CA TYR A 221 10.87 6.37 -12.47
C TYR A 221 10.13 7.69 -12.62
N LEU A 222 9.36 8.11 -11.60
CA LEU A 222 8.69 9.40 -11.58
C LEU A 222 9.63 10.57 -11.26
N PHE A 223 10.52 10.40 -10.28
CA PHE A 223 11.34 11.50 -9.73
C PHE A 223 12.82 11.42 -10.06
N ASP A 224 13.27 10.41 -10.79
CA ASP A 224 14.70 10.20 -11.08
C ASP A 224 15.58 10.16 -9.81
N ALA A 225 15.04 9.60 -8.72
CA ALA A 225 15.73 9.41 -7.45
C ALA A 225 15.55 7.98 -6.92
N ASN A 226 16.62 7.35 -6.42
CA ASN A 226 16.57 6.02 -5.80
C ASN A 226 17.02 6.09 -4.33
N VAL A 227 16.20 5.56 -3.43
CA VAL A 227 16.44 5.59 -1.97
C VAL A 227 17.32 4.44 -1.46
N PHE A 228 17.55 3.41 -2.28
CA PHE A 228 18.30 2.21 -1.89
C PHE A 228 19.75 2.23 -2.37
N VAL A 229 20.04 2.91 -3.49
CA VAL A 229 21.33 2.90 -4.18
C VAL A 229 21.64 4.28 -4.76
N MET A 230 22.86 4.77 -4.52
CA MET A 230 23.40 5.98 -5.14
C MET A 230 24.90 5.79 -5.48
N PRO A 231 25.35 6.07 -6.72
CA PRO A 231 24.54 6.37 -7.91
C PRO A 231 23.81 5.11 -8.40
N TYR A 232 22.63 5.28 -9.00
CA TYR A 232 21.90 4.17 -9.62
C TYR A 232 21.84 4.35 -11.14
N PHE A 233 21.88 3.24 -11.86
CA PHE A 233 21.99 3.23 -13.32
C PHE A 233 20.67 2.89 -13.98
N LYS A 234 20.24 3.71 -14.95
CA LYS A 234 19.05 3.48 -15.77
C LYS A 234 19.41 2.82 -17.11
N THR A 235 18.83 1.65 -17.35
CA THR A 235 18.80 0.98 -18.66
C THR A 235 17.94 1.77 -19.67
N SER A 236 17.98 1.39 -20.94
CA SER A 236 17.07 1.97 -21.96
C SER A 236 15.59 1.71 -21.63
N ASP A 237 15.27 0.56 -21.06
CA ASP A 237 13.94 0.24 -20.59
C ASP A 237 13.52 1.14 -19.42
N ASP A 238 14.42 1.41 -18.47
CA ASP A 238 14.15 2.30 -17.34
C ASP A 238 13.84 3.72 -17.79
N ARG A 239 14.61 4.23 -18.76
CA ARG A 239 14.38 5.57 -19.34
C ARG A 239 13.04 5.63 -20.04
N ARG A 240 12.69 4.61 -20.82
CA ARG A 240 11.40 4.54 -21.52
C ARG A 240 10.23 4.48 -20.54
N VAL A 241 10.31 3.67 -19.49
CA VAL A 241 9.27 3.63 -18.45
C VAL A 241 9.17 4.95 -17.69
N SER A 242 10.31 5.61 -17.40
CA SER A 242 10.33 6.94 -16.79
C SER A 242 9.61 7.96 -17.68
N ASN A 243 9.92 8.01 -18.98
CA ASN A 243 9.28 8.92 -19.93
C ASN A 243 7.76 8.70 -20.03
N VAL A 244 7.32 7.44 -20.04
CA VAL A 244 5.88 7.11 -20.03
C VAL A 244 5.21 7.63 -18.75
N MET A 245 5.78 7.35 -17.57
CA MET A 245 5.23 7.81 -16.29
C MET A 245 5.20 9.32 -16.16
N THR A 246 6.39 9.94 -16.23
CA THR A 246 6.67 11.19 -16.95
C THR A 246 5.48 11.96 -17.51
N ARG A 247 5.21 11.60 -18.76
CA ARG A 247 4.19 12.16 -19.63
C ARG A 247 2.79 11.97 -19.04
N LEU A 248 2.41 10.75 -18.64
CA LEU A 248 1.05 10.48 -18.14
C LEU A 248 0.70 11.32 -16.90
N TRP A 249 1.64 11.44 -15.94
CA TRP A 249 1.43 12.24 -14.73
C TRP A 249 1.37 13.74 -15.04
N THR A 250 2.28 14.24 -15.87
CA THR A 250 2.29 15.67 -16.23
C THR A 250 1.07 16.07 -17.05
N SER A 251 0.62 15.22 -17.97
CA SER A 251 -0.65 15.38 -18.70
C SER A 251 -1.84 15.42 -17.76
N PHE A 252 -1.91 14.49 -16.81
CA PHE A 252 -3.00 14.47 -15.83
C PHE A 252 -3.01 15.72 -14.94
N VAL A 253 -1.85 16.17 -14.46
CA VAL A 253 -1.74 17.39 -13.65
C VAL A 253 -2.21 18.63 -14.43
N LYS A 254 -1.87 18.73 -15.73
CA LYS A 254 -2.25 19.87 -16.56
C LYS A 254 -3.73 19.85 -16.97
N TYR A 255 -4.29 18.67 -17.22
CA TYR A 255 -5.55 18.56 -17.96
C TYR A 255 -6.63 17.69 -17.31
N GLY A 256 -6.34 17.03 -16.18
CA GLY A 256 -7.22 16.06 -15.55
C GLY A 256 -7.39 14.75 -16.33
N ASP A 257 -6.63 14.55 -17.41
CA ASP A 257 -6.68 13.39 -18.29
C ASP A 257 -5.24 13.01 -18.71
N PRO A 258 -4.76 11.79 -18.40
CA PRO A 258 -3.39 11.37 -18.67
C PRO A 258 -3.09 11.20 -20.17
N ASN A 259 -4.12 11.20 -21.02
CA ASN A 259 -3.96 10.99 -22.47
C ASN A 259 -3.76 12.29 -23.26
N LYS A 260 -4.09 13.43 -22.66
CA LYS A 260 -3.97 14.73 -23.34
C LYS A 260 -2.51 15.16 -23.42
N SER A 261 -2.04 15.45 -24.63
CA SER A 261 -0.80 16.20 -24.84
C SER A 261 -1.03 17.32 -25.84
N THR A 262 -0.44 18.47 -25.55
CA THR A 262 -0.38 19.64 -26.45
C THR A 262 1.03 19.88 -26.94
N ASP A 263 1.99 19.05 -26.52
CA ASP A 263 3.38 19.16 -26.97
C ASP A 263 3.50 18.38 -28.29
N PRO A 264 3.76 19.06 -29.43
CA PRO A 264 3.93 18.37 -30.71
C PRO A 264 5.17 17.47 -30.74
N THR A 265 6.08 17.58 -29.76
CA THR A 265 7.26 16.72 -29.63
C THR A 265 6.99 15.47 -28.79
N ASP A 266 5.84 15.37 -28.11
CA ASP A 266 5.47 14.16 -27.40
C ASP A 266 5.12 13.06 -28.40
N GLU A 267 5.92 12.01 -28.43
CA GLU A 267 5.56 10.78 -29.15
C GLU A 267 4.19 10.29 -28.68
N ALA A 268 3.31 10.01 -29.65
CA ALA A 268 2.03 9.40 -29.34
C ALA A 268 2.27 8.05 -28.67
N LEU A 269 1.71 7.87 -27.47
CA LEU A 269 1.67 6.56 -26.84
C LEU A 269 0.81 5.64 -27.72
N ASN A 270 1.27 4.41 -27.90
CA ASN A 270 0.55 3.38 -28.66
C ASN A 270 -0.59 2.73 -27.88
N PHE A 271 -1.06 3.37 -26.81
CA PHE A 271 -2.17 2.94 -25.98
C PHE A 271 -2.90 4.17 -25.42
N VAL A 272 -4.16 3.97 -25.05
CA VAL A 272 -4.96 4.93 -24.29
C VAL A 272 -5.09 4.40 -22.87
N TRP A 273 -4.82 5.23 -21.87
CA TRP A 273 -5.13 4.92 -20.48
C TRP A 273 -6.58 5.28 -20.23
N GLU A 274 -7.46 4.29 -20.38
CA GLU A 274 -8.88 4.47 -20.14
C GLU A 274 -9.18 4.52 -18.63
N ALA A 275 -10.15 5.36 -18.26
CA ALA A 275 -10.65 5.40 -16.89
C ALA A 275 -11.41 4.11 -16.55
N VAL A 276 -11.45 3.78 -15.26
CA VAL A 276 -12.26 2.71 -14.70
C VAL A 276 -13.74 3.04 -14.88
N SER A 277 -14.55 2.04 -15.24
CA SER A 277 -16.01 2.13 -15.32
C SER A 277 -16.66 1.16 -14.35
N GLU A 278 -17.97 1.31 -14.12
CA GLU A 278 -18.74 0.36 -13.31
C GLU A 278 -18.76 -1.06 -13.94
N ASP A 279 -18.77 -1.15 -15.28
CA ASP A 279 -18.72 -2.43 -15.99
C ASP A 279 -17.34 -3.11 -15.92
N GLU A 280 -16.27 -2.32 -15.80
CA GLU A 280 -14.90 -2.80 -15.74
C GLU A 280 -14.15 -2.27 -14.50
N GLU A 281 -14.66 -2.59 -13.31
CA GLU A 281 -14.13 -2.12 -12.02
C GLU A 281 -12.64 -2.44 -11.78
N GLU A 282 -12.10 -3.46 -12.45
CA GLU A 282 -10.70 -3.90 -12.33
C GLU A 282 -9.81 -3.43 -13.49
N ARG A 283 -10.35 -2.60 -14.40
CA ARG A 283 -9.59 -2.01 -15.50
C ARG A 283 -8.44 -1.17 -14.95
N HIS A 284 -7.24 -1.37 -15.47
CA HIS A 284 -6.08 -0.58 -15.07
C HIS A 284 -5.00 -0.58 -16.15
N LEU A 285 -4.13 0.43 -16.10
CA LEU A 285 -2.92 0.46 -16.91
C LEU A 285 -1.82 -0.34 -16.21
N ARG A 286 -1.34 -1.39 -16.86
CA ARG A 286 -0.11 -2.06 -16.45
C ARG A 286 1.07 -1.24 -16.95
N ILE A 287 1.80 -0.59 -16.04
CA ILE A 287 2.99 0.19 -16.39
C ILE A 287 4.21 -0.73 -16.29
N SER A 288 4.79 -1.05 -17.45
CA SER A 288 6.02 -1.85 -17.49
C SER A 288 6.84 -1.64 -18.76
N LYS A 289 7.90 -2.43 -18.97
CA LYS A 289 8.59 -2.56 -20.27
C LYS A 289 7.61 -2.66 -21.46
N ARG A 290 6.46 -3.33 -21.27
CA ARG A 290 5.33 -3.32 -22.22
C ARG A 290 4.10 -2.79 -21.49
N THR A 291 3.88 -1.48 -21.65
CA THR A 291 2.74 -0.80 -21.02
C THR A 291 1.47 -1.04 -21.82
N GLY A 292 0.34 -1.21 -21.14
CA GLY A 292 -0.96 -1.39 -21.78
C GLY A 292 -2.07 -1.76 -20.81
N MET A 293 -3.32 -1.66 -21.28
CA MET A 293 -4.51 -1.91 -20.47
C MET A 293 -4.64 -3.39 -20.07
N ARG A 294 -5.22 -3.60 -18.90
CA ARG A 294 -5.60 -4.90 -18.33
C ARG A 294 -6.96 -4.77 -17.67
N THR A 295 -7.70 -5.87 -17.63
CA THR A 295 -9.07 -5.92 -17.08
C THR A 295 -9.20 -6.79 -15.82
N GLN A 296 -8.11 -7.42 -15.40
CA GLN A 296 -8.08 -8.28 -14.20
C GLN A 296 -6.97 -7.81 -13.26
N PHE A 297 -7.35 -7.11 -12.20
CA PHE A 297 -6.41 -6.53 -11.25
C PHE A 297 -5.97 -7.58 -10.23
N LYS A 298 -4.65 -7.79 -10.12
CA LYS A 298 -4.04 -8.80 -9.23
C LYS A 298 -4.73 -10.16 -9.31
N GLN A 299 -4.97 -10.64 -10.54
CA GLN A 299 -5.61 -11.94 -10.80
C GLN A 299 -7.05 -12.04 -10.26
N GLY A 300 -7.74 -10.92 -10.06
CA GLY A 300 -9.13 -10.86 -9.61
C GLY A 300 -9.32 -11.03 -8.10
N ARG A 301 -8.22 -11.11 -7.33
CA ARG A 301 -8.27 -11.36 -5.88
C ARG A 301 -9.06 -10.30 -5.14
N LEU A 302 -8.95 -9.02 -5.54
CA LEU A 302 -9.63 -7.93 -4.84
C LEU A 302 -11.14 -7.96 -5.06
N LYS A 303 -11.58 -8.31 -6.27
CA LYS A 303 -13.01 -8.58 -6.52
C LYS A 303 -13.54 -9.75 -5.70
N MET A 304 -12.77 -10.85 -5.58
CA MET A 304 -13.15 -11.98 -4.72
C MET A 304 -13.24 -11.58 -3.25
N LEU A 305 -12.22 -10.87 -2.73
CA LEU A 305 -12.20 -10.39 -1.34
C LEU A 305 -13.37 -9.46 -1.05
N ARG A 306 -13.67 -8.50 -1.92
CA ARG A 306 -14.84 -7.62 -1.78
C ARG A 306 -16.16 -8.41 -1.80
N GLY A 307 -16.26 -9.46 -2.61
CA GLY A 307 -17.43 -10.35 -2.62
C GLY A 307 -17.63 -11.15 -1.33
N ILE A 308 -16.55 -11.47 -0.61
CA ILE A 308 -16.60 -12.25 0.64
C ILE A 308 -16.75 -11.35 1.88
N ILE A 309 -15.95 -10.30 1.97
CA ILE A 309 -15.91 -9.38 3.11
C ILE A 309 -17.10 -8.39 3.05
N GLY A 310 -17.55 -8.07 1.83
CA GLY A 310 -18.51 -7.02 1.56
C GLY A 310 -17.88 -5.63 1.61
N ASP A 311 -18.73 -4.59 1.54
CA ASP A 311 -18.34 -3.20 1.83
C ASP A 311 -18.38 -2.94 3.36
N LYS A 312 -18.09 -3.93 4.21
CA LYS A 312 -18.14 -3.79 5.67
C LYS A 312 -16.90 -3.13 6.24
#